data_AF-A0A3R7YIW8-F1
#
_entry.id   AF-A0A3R7YIW8-F1
#
_cell.length_a   1.000
_cell.length_b   1.000
_cell.length_c   1.000
_cell.angle_alpha   90.00
_cell.angle_beta   90.00
_cell.angle_gamma   90.00
#
_symmetry.space_group_name_H-M   'P 1'
#
loop_
_entity.id
_entity.type
_entity.pdbx_description
1 polymer ?
#
loop_
_entity_poly.entity_id
_entity_poly.type
_entity_poly.pdbx_seq_one_letter_code
_entity_poly.pdbx_strand_id
1 'polypeptide(L)'
;MSDSDSDLQPLRKKVKKTSKVSKVRADDDSDFDDDQPLTKLKAPKKSAKVDKTASKPTAAKKTSPVKKASAKKVSAKDSKTKTAAKKKPAVKVKAEAGSVRKLKVQSKSERLDMAIKAYRWWNAEELPEGIQWRSLEHNGVLFPPSYEPHGIPVLYDGVPVTLTPEQEEIASFFAAMPADGPQLGNPKTAAMFTKNFFADFKASLGKNHVIKDIKKCNFEKIQAHLADLRDVKKDRTKEEKAPEKIKKDEELYRHGFAIIDGIEPPGLFRGRGEHPKTGTLKKAVLPEEVTINVGMEDRVPPCLTPGHAWKEVIHRDTVSWLAYWNENVMGGIKYVWLAASSSFKGKADMEKYEKARRLKNCIAKIRKDYTDGLTAKDMFTRQRSTAMWVIDVLALRVGNEKGEDEADTVGCCSLRVEHASFSATNCELTLSFLGKDSMPYNNTIQLAVYGTVGEQVFNNLKSFCAKKEPHQDIFHELSVTELNKHLSSLMPGLSAKVFRTFNASVTLEKELPRVLPGDDVAVKIVSYNDANRKVRFWTKNR
;
A
#
# COMPACT_ATOMS: atom_id res chain seq x y z
N MET A 1 -33.72 3.38 -22.30
CA MET A 1 -32.26 3.46 -22.51
C MET A 1 -31.63 3.56 -21.12
N SER A 2 -31.90 2.59 -20.24
CA SER A 2 -31.26 1.25 -20.15
C SER A 2 -29.83 1.40 -19.65
N ASP A 3 -29.62 1.60 -18.35
CA ASP A 3 -29.71 0.57 -17.30
C ASP A 3 -29.03 -0.73 -17.73
N SER A 4 -27.83 -0.95 -17.21
CA SER A 4 -27.07 -2.20 -17.32
C SER A 4 -26.06 -2.30 -16.16
N ASP A 5 -26.55 -2.14 -14.93
CA ASP A 5 -25.78 -2.39 -13.71
C ASP A 5 -26.56 -3.31 -12.74
N SER A 6 -27.01 -4.43 -13.29
CA SER A 6 -27.58 -5.54 -12.53
C SER A 6 -27.48 -6.85 -13.30
N ASP A 7 -26.60 -7.76 -12.88
CA ASP A 7 -26.94 -9.19 -12.78
C ASP A 7 -25.83 -10.02 -12.11
N LEU A 8 -25.98 -10.25 -10.80
CA LEU A 8 -25.35 -11.36 -10.09
C LEU A 8 -26.32 -11.93 -9.05
N GLN A 9 -27.18 -12.87 -9.45
CA GLN A 9 -27.90 -13.75 -8.53
C GLN A 9 -27.42 -15.21 -8.68
N PRO A 10 -26.92 -15.87 -7.62
CA PRO A 10 -26.64 -17.30 -7.67
C PRO A 10 -27.93 -18.12 -7.55
N LEU A 11 -28.08 -19.12 -8.43
CA LEU A 11 -29.22 -20.03 -8.50
C LEU A 11 -29.45 -20.80 -7.18
N ARG A 12 -30.54 -20.49 -6.46
CA ARG A 12 -30.98 -21.26 -5.28
C ARG A 12 -32.04 -22.30 -5.64
N LYS A 13 -31.80 -23.58 -5.33
CA LYS A 13 -32.82 -24.64 -5.33
C LYS A 13 -33.90 -24.34 -4.26
N LYS A 14 -35.18 -24.61 -4.59
CA LYS A 14 -36.34 -24.32 -3.74
C LYS A 14 -36.41 -25.20 -2.48
N VAL A 15 -36.46 -24.61 -1.29
CA VAL A 15 -37.04 -25.19 -0.06
C VAL A 15 -37.88 -24.09 0.65
N LYS A 16 -38.91 -24.49 1.42
CA LYS A 16 -40.00 -23.61 1.91
C LYS A 16 -39.61 -22.59 2.99
N LYS A 17 -40.42 -21.52 3.08
CA LYS A 17 -40.32 -20.34 3.97
C LYS A 17 -40.44 -20.65 5.47
N THR A 18 -39.64 -19.93 6.28
CA THR A 18 -40.12 -19.19 7.48
C THR A 18 -39.34 -17.86 7.58
N SER A 19 -39.94 -16.85 8.20
CA SER A 19 -39.57 -15.43 8.02
C SER A 19 -38.85 -14.79 9.21
N LYS A 20 -37.70 -14.15 8.94
CA LYS A 20 -37.21 -12.95 9.64
C LYS A 20 -36.32 -12.15 8.68
N VAL A 21 -36.53 -10.84 8.57
CA VAL A 21 -35.85 -9.98 7.60
C VAL A 21 -34.80 -9.13 8.30
N SER A 22 -33.54 -9.37 7.99
CA SER A 22 -32.44 -8.41 8.15
C SER A 22 -31.88 -8.11 6.77
N LYS A 23 -31.77 -6.82 6.43
CA LYS A 23 -31.49 -6.35 5.07
C LYS A 23 -30.11 -5.71 5.00
N VAL A 24 -29.07 -6.56 4.91
CA VAL A 24 -27.71 -6.10 4.62
C VAL A 24 -27.66 -5.70 3.15
N ARG A 25 -27.30 -4.44 2.87
CA ARG A 25 -26.87 -3.98 1.54
C ARG A 25 -25.34 -4.04 1.50
N ALA A 26 -24.81 -4.57 0.41
CA ALA A 26 -23.38 -4.54 0.12
C ALA A 26 -23.20 -3.76 -1.18
N ASP A 27 -22.72 -2.53 -1.05
CA ASP A 27 -22.29 -1.67 -2.17
C ASP A 27 -20.76 -1.55 -2.06
N ASP A 28 -20.03 -2.40 -2.80
CA ASP A 28 -18.57 -2.56 -2.72
C ASP A 28 -17.85 -1.75 -3.80
N ASP A 29 -17.60 -0.47 -3.50
CA ASP A 29 -16.99 0.49 -4.44
C ASP A 29 -15.45 0.52 -4.26
N SER A 30 -14.78 -0.37 -5.02
CA SER A 30 -13.37 -0.77 -4.84
C SER A 30 -12.38 0.34 -4.42
N ASP A 31 -11.74 0.14 -3.26
CA ASP A 31 -10.90 1.16 -2.61
C ASP A 31 -9.44 1.13 -3.12
N PHE A 32 -9.17 1.78 -4.25
CA PHE A 32 -7.83 1.92 -4.82
C PHE A 32 -7.16 3.23 -4.36
N ASP A 33 -6.32 3.17 -3.33
CA ASP A 33 -5.61 4.33 -2.76
C ASP A 33 -4.24 3.92 -2.16
N ASP A 34 -3.22 3.74 -3.01
CA ASP A 34 -1.84 3.38 -2.63
C ASP A 34 -1.02 4.60 -2.20
N ASP A 35 -1.28 5.07 -0.98
CA ASP A 35 -0.63 6.23 -0.35
C ASP A 35 0.70 5.82 0.36
N GLN A 36 1.64 5.14 -0.33
CA GLN A 36 3.00 4.90 0.18
C GLN A 36 4.05 5.91 -0.34
N PRO A 37 4.90 6.48 0.54
CA PRO A 37 5.87 7.50 0.12
C PRO A 37 7.08 6.92 -0.62
N LEU A 38 7.29 7.38 -1.86
CA LEU A 38 8.48 7.16 -2.69
C LEU A 38 9.75 7.83 -2.10
N THR A 39 10.34 7.27 -1.04
CA THR A 39 11.64 7.74 -0.50
C THR A 39 12.60 6.60 -0.11
N LYS A 40 13.02 5.78 -1.09
CA LYS A 40 14.22 4.91 -0.98
C LYS A 40 15.07 4.87 -2.26
N LEU A 41 15.36 6.03 -2.84
CA LEU A 41 16.47 6.17 -3.79
C LEU A 41 17.80 6.27 -3.02
N LYS A 42 18.76 5.42 -3.40
CA LYS A 42 20.02 5.21 -2.67
C LYS A 42 20.95 6.43 -2.78
N ALA A 43 21.30 7.05 -1.65
CA ALA A 43 22.40 7.99 -1.58
C ALA A 43 23.75 7.25 -1.70
N PRO A 44 24.69 7.69 -2.57
CA PRO A 44 26.03 7.12 -2.63
C PRO A 44 26.89 7.63 -1.46
N LYS A 45 27.50 6.71 -0.71
CA LYS A 45 28.51 7.08 0.31
C LYS A 45 29.72 7.73 -0.37
N LYS A 46 29.99 9.00 -0.08
CA LYS A 46 31.31 9.61 -0.22
C LYS A 46 31.79 10.10 1.14
N SER A 47 33.00 9.69 1.50
CA SER A 47 33.70 10.07 2.72
C SER A 47 34.12 11.54 2.70
N ALA A 48 33.69 12.31 3.69
CA ALA A 48 34.29 13.61 3.97
C ALA A 48 35.45 13.44 4.97
N LYS A 49 36.69 13.55 4.48
CA LYS A 49 37.78 14.06 5.32
C LYS A 49 37.80 15.58 5.14
N VAL A 50 37.76 16.31 6.24
CA VAL A 50 37.91 17.76 6.26
C VAL A 50 39.39 18.05 6.49
N ASP A 51 40.05 18.69 5.52
CA ASP A 51 41.32 19.37 5.73
C ASP A 51 41.07 20.88 5.67
N LYS A 52 41.47 21.60 6.72
CA LYS A 52 41.52 23.07 6.74
C LYS A 52 42.98 23.51 6.83
N THR A 53 43.40 24.24 5.80
CA THR A 53 44.35 25.37 5.80
C THR A 53 45.57 25.34 6.75
N ALA A 54 46.75 25.37 6.15
CA ALA A 54 48.05 25.29 6.82
C ALA A 54 48.59 26.64 7.35
N SER A 55 49.47 26.57 8.37
CA SER A 55 50.65 27.47 8.49
C SER A 55 51.70 27.02 9.53
N LYS A 56 52.77 26.33 9.06
CA LYS A 56 54.21 26.48 9.45
C LYS A 56 54.65 26.36 10.95
N PRO A 57 55.97 26.30 11.27
CA PRO A 57 56.92 25.19 11.07
C PRO A 57 57.50 24.67 12.42
N THR A 58 58.26 23.56 12.49
CA THR A 58 59.75 23.55 12.39
C THR A 58 60.35 22.18 12.81
N ALA A 59 61.64 22.00 12.52
CA ALA A 59 62.61 21.18 13.27
C ALA A 59 62.58 19.63 13.20
N ALA A 60 63.26 19.14 12.15
CA ALA A 60 64.56 18.44 12.27
C ALA A 60 64.68 16.96 12.71
N LYS A 61 65.34 16.22 11.78
CA LYS A 61 66.49 15.29 11.96
C LYS A 61 66.25 13.82 12.38
N LYS A 62 66.72 12.96 11.45
CA LYS A 62 67.54 11.74 11.67
C LYS A 62 66.81 10.50 12.26
N THR A 63 67.17 9.24 11.95
CA THR A 63 68.19 8.70 11.03
C THR A 63 67.79 7.33 10.47
N SER A 64 68.25 7.03 9.26
CA SER A 64 68.34 5.73 8.59
C SER A 64 69.57 4.92 9.08
N PRO A 65 69.98 3.78 8.46
CA PRO A 65 69.30 2.53 8.08
C PRO A 65 70.15 1.28 8.48
N VAL A 66 70.08 0.17 7.71
CA VAL A 66 71.07 -0.93 7.43
C VAL A 66 70.38 -2.31 7.55
N LYS A 67 70.06 -3.01 6.44
CA LYS A 67 70.85 -4.08 5.73
C LYS A 67 71.14 -5.30 6.64
N LYS A 68 71.14 -6.57 6.19
CA LYS A 68 71.45 -7.14 4.86
C LYS A 68 70.90 -8.58 4.71
N ALA A 69 70.93 -9.07 3.47
CA ALA A 69 70.81 -10.47 3.02
C ALA A 69 71.75 -11.47 3.77
N SER A 70 71.70 -12.81 3.62
CA SER A 70 71.38 -13.64 2.43
C SER A 70 71.33 -15.16 2.72
N ALA A 71 70.92 -15.96 1.71
CA ALA A 71 71.18 -17.41 1.46
C ALA A 71 70.17 -18.44 2.02
N LYS A 72 69.99 -19.69 1.49
CA LYS A 72 70.21 -20.32 0.14
C LYS A 72 69.67 -21.79 0.16
N LYS A 73 69.33 -22.36 -1.02
CA LYS A 73 69.01 -23.79 -1.36
C LYS A 73 67.53 -24.24 -1.26
N VAL A 74 67.04 -25.25 -2.00
CA VAL A 74 67.40 -25.91 -3.31
C VAL A 74 66.13 -26.65 -3.80
N SER A 75 65.90 -26.74 -5.10
CA SER A 75 64.94 -27.65 -5.74
C SER A 75 65.66 -28.55 -6.76
N ALA A 76 65.12 -29.74 -7.06
CA ALA A 76 65.72 -30.69 -7.99
C ALA A 76 64.72 -31.30 -8.98
N LYS A 77 65.11 -31.26 -10.27
CA LYS A 77 64.89 -32.25 -11.35
C LYS A 77 63.47 -32.42 -11.95
N ASP A 78 63.30 -32.74 -13.25
CA ASP A 78 64.28 -33.02 -14.33
C ASP A 78 63.78 -32.71 -15.77
N SER A 79 64.73 -32.67 -16.72
CA SER A 79 64.65 -33.01 -18.16
C SER A 79 63.99 -32.10 -19.24
N LYS A 80 64.88 -31.55 -20.11
CA LYS A 80 64.95 -31.55 -21.61
C LYS A 80 63.69 -31.14 -22.44
N THR A 81 63.76 -30.45 -23.60
CA THR A 81 64.78 -30.50 -24.69
C THR A 81 64.90 -29.17 -25.48
N LYS A 82 65.97 -29.03 -26.28
CA LYS A 82 66.41 -27.82 -27.04
C LYS A 82 65.64 -27.57 -28.36
N THR A 83 65.55 -26.31 -28.79
CA THR A 83 66.21 -25.78 -30.03
C THR A 83 66.11 -24.24 -30.09
N ALA A 84 66.87 -23.59 -30.99
CA ALA A 84 67.16 -22.15 -30.91
C ALA A 84 67.13 -21.45 -32.27
N ALA A 85 66.84 -20.14 -32.28
CA ALA A 85 67.44 -19.16 -33.21
C ALA A 85 67.18 -17.71 -32.76
N LYS A 86 68.13 -16.80 -33.02
CA LYS A 86 68.03 -15.34 -32.78
C LYS A 86 67.60 -14.61 -34.06
N LYS A 87 66.87 -13.48 -33.92
CA LYS A 87 67.23 -12.16 -34.51
C LYS A 87 66.32 -11.03 -33.98
N LYS A 88 66.91 -9.85 -33.75
CA LYS A 88 66.30 -8.51 -33.57
C LYS A 88 66.73 -7.66 -34.81
N PRO A 89 66.27 -6.40 -35.05
CA PRO A 89 65.40 -5.51 -34.26
C PRO A 89 64.28 -4.78 -35.08
N ALA A 90 63.65 -3.76 -34.46
CA ALA A 90 63.14 -2.49 -35.03
C ALA A 90 61.62 -2.23 -35.22
N VAL A 91 61.14 -1.29 -34.38
CA VAL A 91 60.18 -0.18 -34.64
C VAL A 91 58.73 -0.43 -35.08
N LYS A 92 57.83 -0.22 -34.10
CA LYS A 92 56.49 0.42 -34.13
C LYS A 92 55.73 0.57 -35.47
N VAL A 93 54.54 -0.03 -35.53
CA VAL A 93 53.31 0.56 -36.09
C VAL A 93 52.17 0.37 -35.09
N LYS A 94 51.27 1.35 -34.96
CA LYS A 94 50.08 1.27 -34.08
C LYS A 94 49.04 0.30 -34.67
N ALA A 95 48.46 -0.54 -33.82
CA ALA A 95 47.14 -1.11 -34.03
C ALA A 95 46.40 -1.13 -32.68
N GLU A 96 45.26 -0.44 -32.59
CA GLU A 96 44.43 -0.43 -31.39
C GLU A 96 43.64 -1.75 -31.31
N ALA A 97 44.16 -2.72 -30.55
CA ALA A 97 43.39 -3.89 -30.16
C ALA A 97 42.32 -3.46 -29.15
N GLY A 98 41.12 -3.19 -29.66
CA GLY A 98 40.00 -2.65 -28.89
C GLY A 98 39.67 -3.50 -27.65
N SER A 99 39.36 -2.83 -26.55
CA SER A 99 38.77 -3.46 -25.37
C SER A 99 37.44 -4.11 -25.78
N VAL A 100 37.45 -5.44 -25.95
CA VAL A 100 36.21 -6.22 -26.09
C VAL A 100 35.46 -6.09 -24.77
N ARG A 101 34.56 -5.11 -24.70
CA ARG A 101 33.54 -5.04 -23.65
C ARG A 101 32.83 -6.39 -23.67
N LYS A 102 33.08 -7.23 -22.66
CA LYS A 102 32.22 -8.39 -22.39
C LYS A 102 30.79 -7.86 -22.34
N LEU A 103 29.97 -8.24 -23.32
CA LEU A 103 28.54 -7.93 -23.28
C LEU A 103 28.04 -8.48 -21.94
N LYS A 104 27.50 -7.59 -21.10
CA LYS A 104 26.83 -8.02 -19.87
C LYS A 104 25.64 -8.86 -20.33
N VAL A 105 25.74 -10.19 -20.20
CA VAL A 105 24.65 -11.10 -20.54
C VAL A 105 23.51 -10.78 -19.58
N GLN A 106 22.55 -10.00 -20.05
CA GLN A 106 21.37 -9.62 -19.27
C GLN A 106 20.60 -10.88 -18.90
N SER A 107 20.18 -10.98 -17.63
CA SER A 107 19.33 -12.08 -17.18
C SER A 107 18.00 -12.06 -17.92
N LYS A 108 17.27 -13.20 -17.92
CA LYS A 108 15.94 -13.25 -18.56
C LYS A 108 14.97 -12.23 -17.96
N SER A 109 15.07 -11.99 -16.65
CA SER A 109 14.32 -10.95 -15.93
C SER A 109 14.71 -9.52 -16.37
N GLU A 110 16.01 -9.21 -16.50
CA GLU A 110 16.46 -7.88 -16.98
C GLU A 110 15.95 -7.57 -18.41
N ARG A 111 15.84 -8.58 -19.27
CA ARG A 111 15.30 -8.42 -20.64
C ARG A 111 13.78 -8.20 -20.63
N LEU A 112 13.05 -8.91 -19.78
CA LEU A 112 11.60 -8.76 -19.63
C LEU A 112 11.25 -7.35 -19.13
N ASP A 113 11.93 -6.87 -18.09
CA ASP A 113 11.78 -5.51 -17.55
C ASP A 113 12.12 -4.43 -18.60
N MET A 114 13.13 -4.66 -19.44
CA MET A 114 13.45 -3.77 -20.57
C MET A 114 12.34 -3.78 -21.64
N ALA A 115 11.74 -4.93 -21.96
CA ALA A 115 10.64 -5.04 -22.91
C ALA A 115 9.38 -4.35 -22.42
N ILE A 116 9.02 -4.53 -21.14
CA ILE A 116 7.90 -3.83 -20.48
C ILE A 116 8.09 -2.31 -20.58
N LYS A 117 9.31 -1.81 -20.30
CA LYS A 117 9.65 -0.38 -20.41
C LYS A 117 9.68 0.16 -21.83
N ALA A 118 9.86 -0.70 -22.84
CA ALA A 118 9.82 -0.31 -24.25
C ALA A 118 8.39 -0.20 -24.79
N TYR A 119 7.42 -0.90 -24.20
CA TYR A 119 6.02 -0.89 -24.65
C TYR A 119 5.30 0.41 -24.28
N ARG A 120 5.05 1.25 -25.30
CA ARG A 120 4.34 2.53 -25.16
C ARG A 120 2.84 2.33 -25.28
N TRP A 121 2.21 1.79 -24.23
CA TRP A 121 0.78 1.49 -24.20
C TRP A 121 -0.13 2.68 -24.50
N TRP A 122 0.34 3.92 -24.28
CA TRP A 122 -0.38 5.16 -24.58
C TRP A 122 -0.42 5.50 -26.08
N ASN A 123 0.30 4.76 -26.91
CA ASN A 123 0.23 4.79 -28.38
C ASN A 123 -0.45 3.53 -28.95
N ALA A 124 -0.94 2.62 -28.11
CA ALA A 124 -1.62 1.41 -28.56
C ALA A 124 -3.09 1.70 -28.91
N GLU A 125 -3.68 0.85 -29.75
CA GLU A 125 -5.10 0.90 -30.09
C GLU A 125 -5.98 0.84 -28.83
N GLU A 126 -7.06 1.62 -28.82
CA GLU A 126 -8.05 1.54 -27.76
C GLU A 126 -8.90 0.28 -27.90
N LEU A 127 -9.32 -0.26 -26.76
CA LEU A 127 -10.25 -1.39 -26.74
C LEU A 127 -11.68 -0.87 -26.78
N PRO A 128 -12.65 -1.69 -27.24
CA PRO A 128 -14.07 -1.33 -27.15
C PRO A 128 -14.46 -0.95 -25.72
N GLU A 129 -15.44 -0.06 -25.58
CA GLU A 129 -15.92 0.39 -24.27
C GLU A 129 -16.33 -0.79 -23.38
N GLY A 130 -15.92 -0.75 -22.11
CA GLY A 130 -16.09 -1.85 -21.14
C GLY A 130 -15.03 -2.95 -21.20
N ILE A 131 -14.35 -3.16 -22.33
CA ILE A 131 -13.37 -4.25 -22.51
C ILE A 131 -11.98 -3.84 -21.99
N GLN A 132 -11.43 -4.61 -21.06
CA GLN A 132 -10.11 -4.39 -20.46
C GLN A 132 -8.98 -5.09 -21.24
N TRP A 133 -9.24 -6.24 -21.85
CA TRP A 133 -8.25 -7.04 -22.57
C TRP A 133 -8.89 -7.92 -23.67
N ARG A 134 -8.06 -8.41 -24.61
CA ARG A 134 -8.48 -9.38 -25.65
C ARG A 134 -7.98 -10.81 -25.37
N SER A 135 -6.82 -10.93 -24.71
CA SER A 135 -6.28 -12.16 -24.16
C SER A 135 -5.70 -11.90 -22.77
N LEU A 136 -5.70 -12.93 -21.92
CA LEU A 136 -5.19 -12.91 -20.57
C LEU A 136 -4.66 -14.31 -20.17
N GLU A 137 -3.38 -14.54 -20.44
CA GLU A 137 -2.62 -15.71 -19.94
C GLU A 137 -1.79 -15.30 -18.70
N HIS A 138 -1.84 -16.10 -17.64
CA HIS A 138 -0.99 -15.94 -16.45
C HIS A 138 -0.77 -17.29 -15.74
N ASN A 139 0.19 -17.34 -14.81
CA ASN A 139 0.61 -18.57 -14.14
C ASN A 139 -0.04 -18.78 -12.75
N GLY A 140 -1.31 -18.38 -12.61
CA GLY A 140 -2.12 -18.59 -11.40
C GLY A 140 -1.75 -17.66 -10.26
N VAL A 141 -1.81 -18.15 -9.02
CA VAL A 141 -1.33 -17.43 -7.83
C VAL A 141 -0.27 -18.23 -7.08
N LEU A 142 0.64 -17.53 -6.42
CA LEU A 142 1.60 -18.14 -5.50
C LEU A 142 1.03 -18.16 -4.09
N PHE A 143 0.96 -19.37 -3.51
CA PHE A 143 0.60 -19.57 -2.11
C PHE A 143 1.81 -19.35 -1.19
N PRO A 144 1.59 -18.94 0.07
CA PRO A 144 2.60 -19.00 1.11
C PRO A 144 3.17 -20.42 1.24
N PRO A 145 4.43 -20.59 1.68
CA PRO A 145 4.93 -21.90 2.09
C PRO A 145 4.11 -22.42 3.28
N SER A 146 3.93 -23.74 3.35
CA SER A 146 3.34 -24.41 4.52
C SER A 146 4.11 -24.08 5.79
N TYR A 147 3.41 -24.01 6.92
CA TYR A 147 4.03 -23.81 8.23
C TYR A 147 5.01 -24.94 8.56
N GLU A 148 6.18 -24.58 9.08
CA GLU A 148 7.21 -25.48 9.60
C GLU A 148 7.16 -25.45 11.14
N PRO A 149 6.64 -26.49 11.81
CA PRO A 149 6.52 -26.52 13.27
C PRO A 149 7.88 -26.52 13.97
N HIS A 150 7.99 -25.76 15.06
CA HIS A 150 9.21 -25.66 15.86
C HIS A 150 9.17 -26.50 17.15
N GLY A 151 8.01 -27.00 17.55
CA GLY A 151 7.84 -27.86 18.73
C GLY A 151 8.07 -27.16 20.09
N ILE A 152 8.07 -25.83 20.12
CA ILE A 152 8.32 -25.03 21.34
C ILE A 152 7.00 -24.90 22.12
N PRO A 153 6.89 -25.47 23.34
CA PRO A 153 5.64 -25.50 24.07
C PRO A 153 5.26 -24.12 24.64
N VAL A 154 3.96 -23.84 24.66
CA VAL A 154 3.39 -22.75 25.47
C VAL A 154 3.41 -23.18 26.94
N LEU A 155 3.73 -22.27 27.85
CA LEU A 155 3.57 -22.52 29.29
C LEU A 155 2.15 -22.12 29.69
N TYR A 156 1.41 -23.03 30.33
CA TYR A 156 0.08 -22.76 30.88
C TYR A 156 0.11 -22.99 32.40
N ASP A 157 -0.09 -21.93 33.18
CA ASP A 157 0.01 -21.99 34.65
C ASP A 157 1.40 -22.52 35.11
N GLY A 158 2.45 -22.21 34.34
CA GLY A 158 3.82 -22.71 34.53
C GLY A 158 4.10 -24.10 33.93
N VAL A 159 3.07 -24.87 33.58
CA VAL A 159 3.21 -26.23 33.02
C VAL A 159 3.38 -26.17 31.49
N PRO A 160 4.39 -26.85 30.90
CA PRO A 160 4.52 -26.93 29.44
C PRO A 160 3.36 -27.67 28.78
N VAL A 161 2.79 -27.08 27.74
CA VAL A 161 1.73 -27.67 26.91
C VAL A 161 2.20 -27.72 25.46
N THR A 162 2.29 -28.93 24.91
CA THR A 162 2.57 -29.16 23.49
C THR A 162 1.31 -28.85 22.67
N LEU A 163 1.48 -28.13 21.56
CA LEU A 163 0.42 -27.78 20.62
C LEU A 163 0.51 -28.66 19.36
N THR A 164 -0.60 -28.80 18.63
CA THR A 164 -0.54 -29.33 17.26
C THR A 164 0.08 -28.29 16.31
N PRO A 165 0.58 -28.67 15.12
CA PRO A 165 1.13 -27.73 14.14
C PRO A 165 0.26 -26.49 13.86
N GLU A 166 -1.05 -26.68 13.66
CA GLU A 166 -2.01 -25.58 13.41
C GLU A 166 -2.14 -24.64 14.62
N GLN A 167 -2.21 -25.21 15.83
CA GLN A 167 -2.32 -24.44 17.07
C GLN A 167 -1.01 -23.71 17.38
N GLU A 168 0.13 -24.33 17.07
CA GLU A 168 1.46 -23.75 17.22
C GLU A 168 1.66 -22.54 16.28
N GLU A 169 1.22 -22.64 15.03
CA GLU A 169 1.22 -21.52 14.08
C GLU A 169 0.43 -20.32 14.63
N ILE A 170 -0.81 -20.55 15.09
CA ILE A 170 -1.68 -19.52 15.66
C ILE A 170 -1.07 -18.88 16.91
N ALA A 171 -0.51 -19.69 17.82
CA ALA A 171 0.20 -19.19 19.00
C ALA A 171 1.43 -18.35 18.62
N SER A 172 2.15 -18.75 17.58
CA SER A 172 3.34 -18.08 17.08
C SER A 172 3.04 -16.73 16.44
N PHE A 173 1.87 -16.56 15.80
CA PHE A 173 1.45 -15.24 15.34
C PHE A 173 1.26 -14.24 16.48
N PHE A 174 0.70 -14.66 17.62
CA PHE A 174 0.56 -13.80 18.80
C PHE A 174 1.90 -13.55 19.47
N ALA A 175 2.73 -14.59 19.62
CA ALA A 175 4.08 -14.48 20.17
C ALA A 175 4.93 -13.47 19.37
N ALA A 176 4.86 -13.49 18.03
CA ALA A 176 5.59 -12.58 17.15
C ALA A 176 5.18 -11.10 17.27
N MET A 177 4.10 -10.76 17.99
CA MET A 177 3.63 -9.38 18.10
C MET A 177 4.52 -8.54 19.03
N PRO A 178 5.01 -7.37 18.58
CA PRO A 178 5.77 -6.45 19.43
C PRO A 178 4.87 -5.87 20.52
N ALA A 179 5.29 -6.00 21.79
CA ALA A 179 4.54 -5.54 22.96
C ALA A 179 4.33 -4.02 22.99
N ASP A 180 5.28 -3.25 22.47
CA ASP A 180 5.23 -1.79 22.31
C ASP A 180 4.60 -1.34 20.97
N GLY A 181 4.22 -2.28 20.10
CA GLY A 181 3.71 -1.98 18.77
C GLY A 181 2.24 -1.53 18.74
N PRO A 182 1.72 -1.08 17.57
CA PRO A 182 0.40 -0.44 17.46
C PRO A 182 -0.80 -1.29 17.88
N GLN A 183 -0.63 -2.61 18.05
CA GLN A 183 -1.68 -3.52 18.49
C GLN A 183 -1.68 -3.73 20.01
N LEU A 184 -0.50 -3.91 20.62
CA LEU A 184 -0.35 -4.29 22.04
C LEU A 184 0.11 -3.14 22.96
N GLY A 185 0.69 -2.07 22.41
CA GLY A 185 1.25 -0.96 23.20
C GLY A 185 0.23 -0.01 23.83
N ASN A 186 -1.03 -0.02 23.37
CA ASN A 186 -2.14 0.70 24.01
C ASN A 186 -3.07 -0.29 24.72
N PRO A 187 -3.38 -0.12 26.02
CA PRO A 187 -4.22 -1.05 26.78
C PRO A 187 -5.59 -1.37 26.15
N LYS A 188 -6.24 -0.40 25.49
CA LYS A 188 -7.53 -0.64 24.83
C LYS A 188 -7.39 -1.56 23.62
N THR A 189 -6.47 -1.24 22.70
CA THR A 189 -6.24 -2.05 21.50
C THR A 189 -5.70 -3.42 21.89
N ALA A 190 -4.84 -3.49 22.91
CA ALA A 190 -4.30 -4.73 23.44
C ALA A 190 -5.41 -5.65 23.99
N ALA A 191 -6.37 -5.09 24.73
CA ALA A 191 -7.51 -5.84 25.26
C ALA A 191 -8.38 -6.42 24.12
N MET A 192 -8.70 -5.63 23.09
CA MET A 192 -9.45 -6.09 21.92
C MET A 192 -8.66 -7.16 21.13
N PHE A 193 -7.39 -6.89 20.83
CA PHE A 193 -6.51 -7.78 20.10
C PHE A 193 -6.36 -9.14 20.80
N THR A 194 -6.08 -9.12 22.10
CA THR A 194 -5.91 -10.31 22.93
C THR A 194 -7.21 -11.11 23.06
N LYS A 195 -8.36 -10.43 23.20
CA LYS A 195 -9.69 -11.06 23.26
C LYS A 195 -10.02 -11.80 21.96
N ASN A 196 -9.82 -11.15 20.81
CA ASN A 196 -10.17 -11.72 19.50
C ASN A 196 -9.21 -12.88 19.13
N PHE A 197 -7.90 -12.68 19.32
CA PHE A 197 -6.91 -13.75 19.18
C PHE A 197 -7.30 -14.98 20.03
N PHE A 198 -7.63 -14.77 21.30
CA PHE A 198 -7.91 -15.90 22.18
C PHE A 198 -9.22 -16.61 21.84
N ALA A 199 -10.21 -15.91 21.28
CA ALA A 199 -11.43 -16.54 20.80
C ALA A 199 -11.14 -17.55 19.67
N ASP A 200 -10.35 -17.13 18.67
CA ASP A 200 -10.00 -17.99 17.52
C ASP A 200 -9.00 -19.09 17.91
N PHE A 201 -7.99 -18.76 18.74
CA PHE A 201 -7.05 -19.75 19.26
C PHE A 201 -7.80 -20.84 20.06
N LYS A 202 -8.72 -20.45 20.94
CA LYS A 202 -9.56 -21.39 21.69
C LYS A 202 -10.48 -22.22 20.79
N ALA A 203 -10.89 -21.71 19.63
CA ALA A 203 -11.64 -22.49 18.65
C ALA A 203 -10.77 -23.59 18.01
N SER A 204 -9.52 -23.29 17.63
CA SER A 204 -8.56 -24.29 17.09
C SER A 204 -8.07 -25.28 18.17
N LEU A 205 -7.96 -24.86 19.43
CA LEU A 205 -7.65 -25.75 20.57
C LEU A 205 -8.77 -26.77 20.86
N GLY A 206 -10.02 -26.41 20.60
CA GLY A 206 -11.19 -27.25 20.87
C GLY A 206 -11.64 -27.26 22.33
N LYS A 207 -12.85 -27.80 22.57
CA LYS A 207 -13.58 -27.66 23.85
C LYS A 207 -12.90 -28.31 25.06
N ASN A 208 -12.12 -29.37 24.83
CA ASN A 208 -11.55 -30.22 25.89
C ASN A 208 -10.09 -29.87 26.22
N HIS A 209 -9.53 -28.81 25.62
CA HIS A 209 -8.14 -28.43 25.83
C HIS A 209 -7.87 -27.90 27.24
N VAL A 210 -6.62 -28.05 27.71
CA VAL A 210 -6.19 -27.58 29.04
C VAL A 210 -6.12 -26.05 29.12
N ILE A 211 -5.75 -25.39 28.03
CA ILE A 211 -5.70 -23.94 27.90
C ILE A 211 -7.12 -23.37 27.84
N LYS A 212 -7.52 -22.61 28.88
CA LYS A 212 -8.88 -22.05 29.02
C LYS A 212 -8.94 -20.54 29.24
N ASP A 213 -7.87 -19.94 29.77
CA ASP A 213 -7.68 -18.50 30.01
C ASP A 213 -6.32 -18.03 29.46
N ILE A 214 -6.32 -16.96 28.67
CA ILE A 214 -5.10 -16.36 28.12
C ILE A 214 -4.17 -15.80 29.20
N LYS A 215 -4.69 -15.35 30.34
CA LYS A 215 -3.86 -14.81 31.44
C LYS A 215 -2.93 -15.85 32.07
N LYS A 216 -3.24 -17.14 31.88
CA LYS A 216 -2.40 -18.27 32.32
C LYS A 216 -1.40 -18.72 31.25
N CYS A 217 -1.50 -18.20 30.03
CA CYS A 217 -0.60 -18.53 28.93
C CYS A 217 0.64 -17.63 28.97
N ASN A 218 1.82 -18.23 28.95
CA ASN A 218 3.09 -17.55 28.73
C ASN A 218 3.71 -18.07 27.41
N PHE A 219 3.96 -17.12 26.51
CA PHE A 219 4.49 -17.34 25.16
C PHE A 219 6.00 -17.01 25.03
N GLU A 220 6.67 -16.58 26.11
CA GLU A 220 8.05 -16.04 26.09
C GLU A 220 9.05 -17.00 25.45
N LYS A 221 8.89 -18.32 25.62
CA LYS A 221 9.72 -19.34 24.97
C LYS A 221 9.61 -19.31 23.45
N ILE A 222 8.40 -19.16 22.92
CA ILE A 222 8.14 -19.00 21.48
C ILE A 222 8.68 -17.64 21.03
N GLN A 223 8.49 -16.57 21.80
CA GLN A 223 9.02 -15.24 21.48
C GLN A 223 10.55 -15.23 21.36
N ALA A 224 11.26 -15.85 22.29
CA ALA A 224 12.71 -15.98 22.26
C ALA A 224 13.16 -16.77 21.02
N HIS A 225 12.55 -17.94 20.76
CA HIS A 225 12.86 -18.75 19.58
C HIS A 225 12.64 -17.99 18.26
N LEU A 226 11.53 -17.26 18.12
CA LEU A 226 11.24 -16.44 16.93
C LEU A 226 12.19 -15.24 16.79
N ALA A 227 12.66 -14.67 17.91
CA ALA A 227 13.69 -13.63 17.91
C ALA A 227 15.05 -14.19 17.46
N ASP A 228 15.46 -15.34 17.98
CA ASP A 228 16.70 -16.03 17.57
C ASP A 228 16.67 -16.38 16.08
N LEU A 229 15.58 -16.96 15.57
CA LEU A 229 15.39 -17.24 14.14
C LEU A 229 15.50 -15.97 13.27
N ARG A 230 14.92 -14.85 13.72
CA ARG A 230 14.99 -13.57 13.02
C ARG A 230 16.43 -13.04 12.98
N ASP A 231 17.16 -13.16 14.09
CA ASP A 231 18.49 -12.58 14.22
C ASP A 231 19.53 -13.47 13.49
N VAL A 232 19.41 -14.80 13.53
CA VAL A 232 20.14 -15.73 12.64
C VAL A 232 19.89 -15.40 11.16
N LYS A 233 18.62 -15.20 10.75
CA LYS A 233 18.27 -14.84 9.37
C LYS A 233 18.84 -13.48 8.95
N LYS A 234 18.92 -12.54 9.88
CA LYS A 234 19.51 -11.21 9.67
C LYS A 234 21.03 -11.30 9.47
N ASP A 235 21.72 -12.08 10.29
CA ASP A 235 23.18 -12.14 10.34
C ASP A 235 23.82 -13.07 9.28
N ARG A 236 23.03 -13.95 8.65
CA ARG A 236 23.44 -14.72 7.46
C ARG A 236 24.20 -13.89 6.42
N THR A 237 25.27 -14.47 5.89
CA THR A 237 26.15 -13.90 4.88
C THR A 237 25.46 -13.67 3.53
N LYS A 238 26.12 -12.96 2.61
CA LYS A 238 25.56 -12.75 1.25
C LYS A 238 25.55 -14.04 0.45
N GLU A 239 26.53 -14.89 0.71
CA GLU A 239 26.81 -16.17 0.08
C GLU A 239 25.70 -17.17 0.46
N GLU A 240 25.33 -17.25 1.73
CA GLU A 240 24.18 -18.05 2.20
C GLU A 240 22.83 -17.52 1.70
N LYS A 241 22.70 -16.20 1.49
CA LYS A 241 21.48 -15.57 0.95
C LYS A 241 21.38 -15.63 -0.58
N ALA A 242 22.48 -15.92 -1.28
CA ALA A 242 22.52 -16.00 -2.73
C ALA A 242 21.62 -17.10 -3.34
N PRO A 243 21.63 -18.38 -2.88
CA PRO A 243 20.79 -19.42 -3.47
C PRO A 243 19.29 -19.15 -3.28
N GLU A 244 18.87 -18.67 -2.10
CA GLU A 244 17.49 -18.25 -1.86
C GLU A 244 17.06 -17.11 -2.78
N LYS A 245 17.94 -16.13 -3.00
CA LYS A 245 17.68 -15.04 -3.94
C LYS A 245 17.54 -15.56 -5.37
N ILE A 246 18.40 -16.49 -5.81
CA ILE A 246 18.32 -17.09 -7.14
C ILE A 246 17.00 -17.84 -7.29
N LYS A 247 16.64 -18.71 -6.33
CA LYS A 247 15.36 -19.43 -6.34
C LYS A 247 14.16 -18.47 -6.40
N LYS A 248 14.16 -17.42 -5.59
CA LYS A 248 13.11 -16.39 -5.59
C LYS A 248 13.06 -15.58 -6.89
N ASP A 249 14.21 -15.24 -7.47
CA ASP A 249 14.30 -14.54 -8.75
C ASP A 249 13.84 -15.46 -9.91
N GLU A 250 14.04 -16.78 -9.83
CA GLU A 250 13.54 -17.79 -10.78
C GLU A 250 12.04 -18.04 -10.65
N GLU A 251 11.51 -18.13 -9.43
CA GLU A 251 10.06 -18.17 -9.15
C GLU A 251 9.39 -16.90 -9.65
N LEU A 252 9.94 -15.71 -9.34
CA LEU A 252 9.46 -14.44 -9.87
C LEU A 252 9.57 -14.36 -11.40
N TYR A 253 10.61 -14.94 -12.01
CA TYR A 253 10.70 -14.99 -13.47
C TYR A 253 9.66 -15.93 -14.10
N ARG A 254 9.37 -17.08 -13.46
CA ARG A 254 8.39 -18.06 -13.94
C ARG A 254 6.95 -17.56 -13.77
N HIS A 255 6.64 -16.91 -12.65
CA HIS A 255 5.28 -16.50 -12.32
C HIS A 255 5.00 -15.00 -12.58
N GLY A 256 6.03 -14.18 -12.74
CA GLY A 256 5.94 -12.71 -12.87
C GLY A 256 5.75 -12.14 -14.27
N PHE A 257 5.33 -12.94 -15.26
CA PHE A 257 4.92 -12.43 -16.58
C PHE A 257 3.72 -11.48 -16.46
N ALA A 258 2.81 -11.80 -15.54
CA ALA A 258 2.01 -10.85 -14.80
C ALA A 258 2.63 -10.76 -13.39
N ILE A 259 2.97 -9.57 -12.88
CA ILE A 259 3.37 -9.46 -11.46
C ILE A 259 2.10 -9.65 -10.62
N ILE A 260 1.89 -10.88 -10.21
CA ILE A 260 0.88 -11.33 -9.26
C ILE A 260 1.38 -11.02 -7.86
N ASP A 261 0.66 -10.16 -7.13
CA ASP A 261 0.77 -10.16 -5.67
C ASP A 261 0.33 -11.54 -5.17
N GLY A 262 1.22 -12.22 -4.44
CA GLY A 262 0.94 -13.53 -3.88
C GLY A 262 -0.19 -13.50 -2.85
N ILE A 263 -0.77 -14.66 -2.59
CA ILE A 263 -1.81 -14.83 -1.55
C ILE A 263 -1.27 -14.31 -0.20
N GLU A 264 -2.07 -13.50 0.51
CA GLU A 264 -1.71 -13.03 1.84
C GLU A 264 -1.47 -14.23 2.78
N PRO A 265 -0.34 -14.29 3.51
CA PRO A 265 -0.10 -15.37 4.47
C PRO A 265 -1.09 -15.31 5.64
N PRO A 266 -1.36 -16.47 6.29
CA PRO A 266 -2.09 -16.50 7.55
C PRO A 266 -1.42 -15.62 8.62
N GLY A 267 -2.21 -15.19 9.59
CA GLY A 267 -1.74 -14.29 10.64
C GLY A 267 -2.88 -13.70 11.47
N LEU A 268 -2.59 -12.74 12.34
CA LEU A 268 -3.63 -11.99 13.05
C LEU A 268 -3.99 -10.71 12.29
N PHE A 269 -5.27 -10.36 12.25
CA PHE A 269 -5.75 -9.14 11.60
C PHE A 269 -5.28 -7.91 12.37
N ARG A 270 -4.46 -7.09 11.73
CA ARG A 270 -3.87 -5.87 12.32
C ARG A 270 -4.67 -4.65 11.89
N GLY A 271 -5.91 -4.57 12.35
CA GLY A 271 -6.76 -3.39 12.17
C GLY A 271 -6.08 -2.13 12.70
N ARG A 272 -6.29 -1.00 12.03
CA ARG A 272 -5.75 0.32 12.46
C ARG A 272 -6.69 0.96 13.48
N GLY A 273 -6.13 1.68 14.45
CA GLY A 273 -6.88 2.29 15.54
C GLY A 273 -7.64 1.28 16.41
N GLU A 274 -8.77 1.71 16.98
CA GLU A 274 -9.64 0.90 17.85
C GLU A 274 -10.59 -0.02 17.03
N HIS A 275 -10.06 -0.75 16.02
CA HIS A 275 -10.86 -1.59 15.12
C HIS A 275 -11.42 -2.85 15.82
N PRO A 276 -12.75 -3.10 15.79
CA PRO A 276 -13.39 -4.20 16.54
C PRO A 276 -12.87 -5.61 16.27
N LYS A 277 -12.43 -5.92 15.03
CA LYS A 277 -11.86 -7.23 14.62
C LYS A 277 -10.34 -7.35 14.82
N THR A 278 -9.65 -6.33 15.35
CA THR A 278 -8.19 -6.40 15.53
C THR A 278 -7.83 -7.62 16.39
N GLY A 279 -6.86 -8.44 15.96
CA GLY A 279 -6.50 -9.71 16.60
C GLY A 279 -7.21 -10.97 16.10
N THR A 280 -8.28 -10.86 15.30
CA THR A 280 -8.96 -12.01 14.68
C THR A 280 -8.01 -12.77 13.73
N LEU A 281 -8.09 -14.10 13.70
CA LEU A 281 -7.27 -14.95 12.84
C LEU A 281 -7.63 -14.78 11.36
N LYS A 282 -6.68 -14.28 10.56
CA LYS A 282 -6.67 -14.47 9.10
C LYS A 282 -6.22 -15.90 8.81
N LYS A 283 -7.08 -16.67 8.15
CA LYS A 283 -6.80 -18.05 7.76
C LYS A 283 -5.90 -18.09 6.51
N ALA A 284 -5.20 -19.22 6.34
CA ALA A 284 -4.53 -19.51 5.09
C ALA A 284 -5.60 -19.76 4.02
N VAL A 285 -5.46 -19.09 2.88
CA VAL A 285 -6.37 -19.26 1.74
C VAL A 285 -5.97 -20.52 0.97
N LEU A 286 -6.92 -21.41 0.72
CA LEU A 286 -6.71 -22.63 -0.06
C LEU A 286 -6.98 -22.42 -1.56
N PRO A 287 -6.41 -23.23 -2.46
CA PRO A 287 -6.75 -23.19 -3.90
C PRO A 287 -8.24 -23.29 -4.19
N GLU A 288 -8.97 -24.09 -3.40
CA GLU A 288 -10.41 -24.29 -3.47
C GLU A 288 -11.24 -23.06 -3.07
N GLU A 289 -10.60 -21.99 -2.59
CA GLU A 289 -11.21 -20.69 -2.30
C GLU A 289 -10.90 -19.63 -3.37
N VAL A 290 -9.90 -19.88 -4.23
CA VAL A 290 -9.41 -18.94 -5.24
C VAL A 290 -10.10 -19.17 -6.59
N THR A 291 -10.75 -18.12 -7.08
CA THR A 291 -11.28 -18.01 -8.45
C THR A 291 -10.20 -17.42 -9.37
N ILE A 292 -10.00 -18.02 -10.54
CA ILE A 292 -9.04 -17.55 -11.57
C ILE A 292 -9.79 -16.93 -12.76
N ASN A 293 -9.32 -15.77 -13.25
CA ASN A 293 -9.81 -15.14 -14.48
C ASN A 293 -8.73 -15.22 -15.58
N VAL A 294 -9.07 -15.80 -16.73
CA VAL A 294 -8.19 -15.97 -17.90
C VAL A 294 -8.97 -15.76 -19.19
N GLY A 295 -8.30 -15.53 -20.31
CA GLY A 295 -8.96 -15.50 -21.61
C GLY A 295 -9.59 -16.84 -21.97
N MET A 296 -10.66 -16.80 -22.76
CA MET A 296 -11.45 -17.99 -23.13
C MET A 296 -10.67 -18.96 -24.04
N GLU A 297 -9.73 -18.43 -24.83
CA GLU A 297 -8.84 -19.19 -25.70
C GLU A 297 -7.43 -19.38 -25.10
N ASP A 298 -7.15 -18.76 -23.95
CA ASP A 298 -5.85 -18.78 -23.29
C ASP A 298 -5.69 -20.00 -22.37
N ARG A 299 -4.43 -20.33 -22.07
CA ARG A 299 -4.12 -21.46 -21.20
C ARG A 299 -4.54 -21.20 -19.75
N VAL A 300 -5.44 -22.02 -19.24
CA VAL A 300 -5.75 -22.08 -17.79
C VAL A 300 -4.48 -22.47 -16.99
N PRO A 301 -4.07 -21.70 -15.98
CA PRO A 301 -2.92 -22.06 -15.15
C PRO A 301 -3.20 -23.33 -14.34
N PRO A 302 -2.28 -24.30 -14.28
CA PRO A 302 -2.40 -25.42 -13.35
C PRO A 302 -2.29 -24.93 -11.90
N CYS A 303 -3.03 -25.56 -10.98
CA CYS A 303 -2.76 -25.38 -9.56
C CYS A 303 -1.39 -25.96 -9.23
N LEU A 304 -0.54 -25.17 -8.59
CA LEU A 304 0.83 -25.56 -8.24
C LEU A 304 0.91 -26.37 -6.93
N THR A 305 -0.16 -26.35 -6.15
CA THR A 305 -0.29 -27.11 -4.90
C THR A 305 -0.74 -28.54 -5.23
N PRO A 306 0.09 -29.57 -5.00
CA PRO A 306 -0.23 -30.93 -5.44
C PRO A 306 -1.51 -31.49 -4.80
N GLY A 307 -2.41 -32.04 -5.62
CA GLY A 307 -3.67 -32.63 -5.16
C GLY A 307 -4.83 -31.63 -5.01
N HIS A 308 -4.60 -30.34 -5.22
CA HIS A 308 -5.60 -29.28 -5.11
C HIS A 308 -6.09 -28.78 -6.48
N ALA A 309 -7.22 -28.07 -6.48
CA ALA A 309 -7.81 -27.42 -7.65
C ALA A 309 -8.29 -26.00 -7.34
N TRP A 310 -8.39 -25.15 -8.37
CA TRP A 310 -9.02 -23.84 -8.24
C TRP A 310 -10.51 -23.99 -7.92
N LYS A 311 -11.07 -23.05 -7.16
CA LYS A 311 -12.50 -22.97 -6.86
C LYS A 311 -13.36 -22.97 -8.12
N GLU A 312 -13.02 -22.07 -9.04
CA GLU A 312 -13.64 -21.92 -10.35
C GLU A 312 -12.67 -21.18 -11.29
N VAL A 313 -12.85 -21.39 -12.60
CA VAL A 313 -12.14 -20.66 -13.65
C VAL A 313 -13.19 -19.89 -14.45
N ILE A 314 -12.96 -18.61 -14.66
CA ILE A 314 -13.88 -17.72 -15.39
C ILE A 314 -13.15 -16.97 -16.49
N HIS A 315 -13.96 -16.39 -17.39
CA HIS A 315 -13.50 -15.58 -18.51
C HIS A 315 -14.30 -14.27 -18.49
N ARG A 316 -13.70 -13.20 -17.96
CA ARG A 316 -14.30 -11.86 -17.87
C ARG A 316 -13.29 -10.82 -18.35
N ASP A 317 -13.43 -10.43 -19.61
CA ASP A 317 -12.68 -9.37 -20.28
C ASP A 317 -13.08 -7.96 -19.83
N THR A 318 -14.22 -7.81 -19.15
CA THR A 318 -14.68 -6.54 -18.57
C THR A 318 -13.97 -6.13 -17.27
N VAL A 319 -13.11 -7.00 -16.70
CA VAL A 319 -12.37 -6.73 -15.45
C VAL A 319 -10.87 -6.94 -15.63
N SER A 320 -10.06 -6.19 -14.86
CA SER A 320 -8.59 -6.19 -14.96
C SER A 320 -7.86 -6.90 -13.80
N TRP A 321 -8.59 -7.65 -12.97
CA TRP A 321 -8.02 -8.57 -11.98
C TRP A 321 -7.83 -9.98 -12.55
N LEU A 322 -6.82 -10.68 -12.03
CA LEU A 322 -6.35 -11.99 -12.51
C LEU A 322 -6.95 -13.16 -11.72
N ALA A 323 -7.24 -12.92 -10.44
CA ALA A 323 -7.81 -13.87 -9.51
C ALA A 323 -8.51 -13.14 -8.37
N TYR A 324 -9.43 -13.81 -7.68
CA TYR A 324 -10.00 -13.33 -6.42
C TYR A 324 -10.30 -14.45 -5.43
N TRP A 325 -10.45 -14.09 -4.16
CA TRP A 325 -10.96 -14.94 -3.09
C TRP A 325 -11.71 -14.09 -2.06
N ASN A 326 -12.48 -14.73 -1.18
CA ASN A 326 -13.12 -14.04 -0.06
C ASN A 326 -12.20 -14.12 1.16
N GLU A 327 -11.95 -13.01 1.85
CA GLU A 327 -11.22 -13.04 3.12
C GLU A 327 -12.16 -13.24 4.32
N ASN A 328 -11.66 -13.84 5.40
CA ASN A 328 -12.50 -14.42 6.44
C ASN A 328 -12.81 -13.49 7.63
N VAL A 329 -12.30 -12.26 7.67
CA VAL A 329 -12.38 -11.37 8.83
C VAL A 329 -13.47 -10.31 8.67
N MET A 330 -13.54 -9.65 7.51
CA MET A 330 -14.60 -8.72 7.14
C MET A 330 -15.60 -9.31 6.13
N GLY A 331 -15.27 -10.45 5.52
CA GLY A 331 -16.05 -11.08 4.45
C GLY A 331 -15.88 -10.42 3.08
N GLY A 332 -14.87 -9.55 2.92
CA GLY A 332 -14.62 -8.80 1.70
C GLY A 332 -13.95 -9.64 0.60
N ILE A 333 -13.99 -9.14 -0.64
CA ILE A 333 -13.30 -9.77 -1.77
C ILE A 333 -11.88 -9.22 -1.89
N LYS A 334 -10.91 -10.12 -2.02
CA LYS A 334 -9.50 -9.83 -2.30
C LYS A 334 -9.19 -10.17 -3.74
N TYR A 335 -8.47 -9.30 -4.42
CA TYR A 335 -8.16 -9.41 -5.85
C TYR A 335 -6.66 -9.37 -6.11
N VAL A 336 -6.19 -10.19 -7.04
CA VAL A 336 -4.86 -10.05 -7.65
C VAL A 336 -4.95 -9.07 -8.82
N TRP A 337 -4.15 -8.01 -8.77
CA TRP A 337 -4.03 -7.03 -9.85
C TRP A 337 -2.65 -7.11 -10.52
N LEU A 338 -2.57 -6.57 -11.72
CA LEU A 338 -1.28 -6.24 -12.34
C LEU A 338 -0.62 -5.06 -11.61
N ALA A 339 0.70 -5.09 -11.50
CA ALA A 339 1.51 -4.03 -10.90
C ALA A 339 1.28 -2.64 -11.52
N ALA A 340 1.62 -1.59 -10.78
CA ALA A 340 1.42 -0.19 -11.16
C ALA A 340 2.12 0.23 -12.47
N SER A 341 3.17 -0.49 -12.90
CA SER A 341 3.84 -0.29 -14.19
C SER A 341 3.10 -0.86 -15.40
N SER A 342 2.01 -1.59 -15.19
CA SER A 342 1.19 -2.16 -16.27
C SER A 342 0.42 -1.09 -17.04
N SER A 343 0.07 -1.41 -18.29
CA SER A 343 -0.81 -0.60 -19.13
C SER A 343 -2.18 -0.36 -18.50
N PHE A 344 -2.75 -1.34 -17.80
CA PHE A 344 -4.04 -1.25 -17.14
C PHE A 344 -4.05 -0.17 -16.05
N LYS A 345 -3.12 -0.26 -15.10
CA LYS A 345 -2.98 0.75 -14.04
C LYS A 345 -2.57 2.11 -14.62
N GLY A 346 -1.69 2.13 -15.63
CA GLY A 346 -1.31 3.35 -16.34
C GLY A 346 -2.48 4.08 -17.03
N LYS A 347 -3.34 3.35 -17.76
CA LYS A 347 -4.55 3.91 -18.41
C LYS A 347 -5.53 4.47 -17.38
N ALA A 348 -5.81 3.71 -16.31
CA ALA A 348 -6.69 4.16 -15.23
C ALA A 348 -6.15 5.41 -14.51
N ASP A 349 -4.84 5.48 -14.26
CA ASP A 349 -4.20 6.62 -13.61
C ASP A 349 -4.17 7.86 -14.51
N MET A 350 -3.92 7.69 -15.81
CA MET A 350 -4.05 8.75 -16.82
C MET A 350 -5.48 9.32 -16.85
N GLU A 351 -6.50 8.46 -16.93
CA GLU A 351 -7.91 8.88 -16.94
C GLU A 351 -8.33 9.56 -15.61
N LYS A 352 -7.77 9.14 -14.47
CA LYS A 352 -7.93 9.83 -13.18
C LYS A 352 -7.44 11.29 -13.26
N TYR A 353 -6.29 11.54 -13.89
CA TYR A 353 -5.79 12.90 -14.10
C TYR A 353 -6.54 13.66 -15.20
N GLU A 354 -7.01 13.01 -16.26
CA GLU A 354 -7.88 13.64 -17.26
C GLU A 354 -9.23 14.07 -16.68
N LYS A 355 -9.84 13.30 -15.77
CA LYS A 355 -11.01 13.75 -14.99
C LYS A 355 -10.71 15.01 -14.17
N ALA A 356 -9.54 15.09 -13.54
CA ALA A 356 -9.11 16.31 -12.83
C ALA A 356 -8.84 17.51 -13.78
N ARG A 357 -8.33 17.26 -14.99
CA ARG A 357 -8.17 18.29 -16.05
C ARG A 357 -9.53 18.76 -16.59
N ARG A 358 -10.50 17.86 -16.76
CA ARG A 358 -11.89 18.22 -17.11
C ARG A 358 -12.53 19.06 -16.01
N LEU A 359 -12.34 18.70 -14.73
CA LEU A 359 -12.79 19.50 -13.59
C LEU A 359 -12.18 20.92 -13.60
N LYS A 360 -10.90 21.08 -13.96
CA LYS A 360 -10.26 22.42 -14.09
C LYS A 360 -11.01 23.36 -15.03
N ASN A 361 -11.65 22.83 -16.08
CA ASN A 361 -12.38 23.64 -17.07
C ASN A 361 -13.79 24.05 -16.59
N CYS A 362 -14.42 23.30 -15.68
CA CYS A 362 -15.78 23.56 -15.18
C CYS A 362 -15.86 23.95 -13.70
N ILE A 363 -14.74 23.96 -12.96
CA ILE A 363 -14.70 24.24 -11.51
C ILE A 363 -15.40 25.55 -11.15
N ALA A 364 -15.24 26.62 -11.94
CA ALA A 364 -15.90 27.90 -11.68
C ALA A 364 -17.45 27.79 -11.68
N LYS A 365 -18.02 26.96 -12.56
CA LYS A 365 -19.47 26.68 -12.59
C LYS A 365 -19.90 25.90 -11.35
N ILE A 366 -19.13 24.89 -10.95
CA ILE A 366 -19.41 24.06 -9.77
C ILE A 366 -19.29 24.88 -8.48
N ARG A 367 -18.31 25.79 -8.39
CA ARG A 367 -18.16 26.70 -7.26
C ARG A 367 -19.32 27.68 -7.16
N LYS A 368 -19.85 28.15 -8.29
CA LYS A 368 -21.08 28.94 -8.30
C LYS A 368 -22.29 28.12 -7.84
N ASP A 369 -22.48 26.91 -8.39
CA ASP A 369 -23.58 26.00 -8.02
C ASP A 369 -23.68 25.77 -6.51
N TYR A 370 -22.59 25.37 -5.85
CA TYR A 370 -22.61 25.22 -4.40
C TYR A 370 -22.77 26.56 -3.68
N THR A 371 -22.19 27.67 -4.17
CA THR A 371 -22.25 28.96 -3.47
C THR A 371 -23.66 29.53 -3.46
N ASP A 372 -24.37 29.46 -4.59
CA ASP A 372 -25.78 29.84 -4.69
C ASP A 372 -26.63 28.95 -3.74
N GLY A 373 -26.34 27.65 -3.71
CA GLY A 373 -27.00 26.67 -2.84
C GLY A 373 -26.72 26.80 -1.32
N LEU A 374 -25.69 27.53 -0.89
CA LEU A 374 -25.42 27.79 0.55
C LEU A 374 -26.56 28.58 1.22
N THR A 375 -27.37 29.30 0.46
CA THR A 375 -28.51 30.10 0.94
C THR A 375 -29.87 29.45 0.65
N ALA A 376 -29.88 28.20 0.17
CA ALA A 376 -31.11 27.48 -0.16
C ALA A 376 -32.04 27.37 1.06
N LYS A 377 -33.35 27.51 0.80
CA LYS A 377 -34.40 27.27 1.81
C LYS A 377 -34.47 25.79 2.18
N ASP A 378 -34.33 24.94 1.17
CA ASP A 378 -34.23 23.49 1.27
C ASP A 378 -32.99 23.05 2.07
N MET A 379 -33.20 22.16 3.03
CA MET A 379 -32.17 21.72 3.97
C MET A 379 -31.14 20.81 3.27
N PHE A 380 -31.60 19.86 2.46
CA PHE A 380 -30.77 18.95 1.67
C PHE A 380 -29.81 19.72 0.76
N THR A 381 -30.32 20.65 -0.04
CA THR A 381 -29.51 21.49 -0.95
C THR A 381 -28.49 22.31 -0.18
N ARG A 382 -28.86 22.87 0.97
CA ARG A 382 -27.96 23.67 1.82
C ARG A 382 -26.86 22.81 2.47
N GLN A 383 -27.20 21.61 2.93
CA GLN A 383 -26.23 20.63 3.44
C GLN A 383 -25.27 20.16 2.35
N ARG A 384 -25.80 19.71 1.20
CA ARG A 384 -25.01 19.29 0.02
C ARG A 384 -24.03 20.37 -0.41
N SER A 385 -24.49 21.61 -0.53
CA SER A 385 -23.65 22.75 -0.92
C SER A 385 -22.57 23.06 0.09
N THR A 386 -22.90 22.99 1.38
CA THR A 386 -21.94 23.18 2.48
C THR A 386 -20.88 22.06 2.49
N ALA A 387 -21.27 20.80 2.29
CA ALA A 387 -20.35 19.67 2.18
C ALA A 387 -19.44 19.77 0.95
N MET A 388 -19.97 20.18 -0.22
CA MET A 388 -19.17 20.43 -1.42
C MET A 388 -18.11 21.50 -1.19
N TRP A 389 -18.46 22.61 -0.52
CA TRP A 389 -17.51 23.65 -0.14
C TRP A 389 -16.42 23.10 0.79
N VAL A 390 -16.79 22.31 1.80
CA VAL A 390 -15.83 21.70 2.74
C VAL A 390 -14.87 20.72 2.04
N ILE A 391 -15.35 19.92 1.09
CA ILE A 391 -14.52 18.98 0.32
C ILE A 391 -13.56 19.72 -0.62
N ASP A 392 -14.03 20.74 -1.34
CA ASP A 392 -13.20 21.52 -2.27
C ASP A 392 -12.19 22.42 -1.54
N VAL A 393 -12.63 23.19 -0.53
CA VAL A 393 -11.81 24.23 0.10
C VAL A 393 -10.99 23.68 1.28
N LEU A 394 -11.55 22.79 2.10
CA LEU A 394 -10.87 22.24 3.29
C LEU A 394 -10.24 20.84 3.06
N ALA A 395 -10.29 20.34 1.82
CA ALA A 395 -9.64 19.10 1.38
C ALA A 395 -10.10 17.80 2.07
N LEU A 396 -11.22 17.82 2.79
CA LEU A 396 -11.69 16.65 3.53
C LEU A 396 -12.04 15.50 2.58
N ARG A 397 -11.71 14.27 3.00
CA ARG A 397 -12.21 13.05 2.34
C ARG A 397 -13.74 12.99 2.52
N VAL A 398 -14.44 12.43 1.55
CA VAL A 398 -15.91 12.44 1.52
C VAL A 398 -16.56 11.78 2.74
N GLY A 399 -16.01 10.67 3.23
CA GLY A 399 -16.51 9.96 4.40
C GLY A 399 -17.76 9.15 4.09
N ASN A 400 -17.57 7.89 3.66
CA ASN A 400 -18.66 6.93 3.62
C ASN A 400 -19.09 6.57 5.05
N GLU A 401 -20.34 6.16 5.21
CA GLU A 401 -20.81 5.52 6.44
C GLU A 401 -20.00 4.24 6.72
N LYS A 402 -19.89 3.89 8.01
CA LYS A 402 -19.09 2.77 8.51
C LYS A 402 -19.95 1.82 9.32
N GLY A 403 -19.73 0.52 9.12
CA GLY A 403 -20.44 -0.51 9.90
C GLY A 403 -19.91 -0.65 11.32
N GLU A 404 -20.70 -1.22 12.22
CA GLU A 404 -20.31 -1.48 13.63
C GLU A 404 -19.08 -2.40 13.78
N ASP A 405 -18.72 -3.14 12.73
CA ASP A 405 -17.56 -4.02 12.69
C ASP A 405 -16.25 -3.31 12.26
N GLU A 406 -16.33 -2.06 11.80
CA GLU A 406 -15.19 -1.24 11.37
C GLU A 406 -14.68 -0.29 12.47
N ALA A 407 -13.50 0.30 12.27
CA ALA A 407 -13.02 1.36 13.15
C ALA A 407 -13.83 2.66 12.93
N ASP A 408 -14.34 3.25 14.01
CA ASP A 408 -15.04 4.55 13.97
C ASP A 408 -14.08 5.64 13.43
N THR A 409 -14.32 6.00 12.17
CA THR A 409 -13.54 6.95 11.41
C THR A 409 -14.47 7.68 10.44
N VAL A 410 -14.28 8.99 10.29
CA VAL A 410 -15.21 9.85 9.57
C VAL A 410 -14.55 10.67 8.47
N GLY A 411 -15.37 11.15 7.55
CA GLY A 411 -15.03 12.21 6.60
C GLY A 411 -16.16 13.23 6.55
N CYS A 412 -16.16 14.09 5.53
CA CYS A 412 -17.06 15.25 5.44
C CYS A 412 -18.54 14.92 5.68
N CYS A 413 -19.11 13.95 4.96
CA CYS A 413 -20.54 13.60 5.05
C CYS A 413 -20.88 12.91 6.38
N SER A 414 -19.96 12.11 6.92
CA SER A 414 -20.13 11.39 8.20
C SER A 414 -19.62 12.16 9.44
N LEU A 415 -19.48 13.49 9.36
CA LEU A 415 -19.18 14.30 10.54
C LEU A 415 -20.38 14.35 11.49
N ARG A 416 -20.15 13.96 12.75
CA ARG A 416 -21.08 14.12 13.89
C ARG A 416 -20.83 15.42 14.66
N VAL A 417 -21.82 15.85 15.44
CA VAL A 417 -21.78 17.13 16.21
C VAL A 417 -20.57 17.21 17.13
N GLU A 418 -20.18 16.11 17.78
CA GLU A 418 -19.00 16.03 18.67
C GLU A 418 -17.66 16.38 18.00
N HIS A 419 -17.58 16.29 16.66
CA HIS A 419 -16.37 16.58 15.90
C HIS A 419 -16.17 18.07 15.60
N ALA A 420 -17.16 18.92 15.87
CA ALA A 420 -17.16 20.33 15.49
C ALA A 420 -17.38 21.27 16.69
N SER A 421 -16.50 22.26 16.84
CA SER A 421 -16.63 23.34 17.82
C SER A 421 -16.59 24.70 17.13
N PHE A 422 -17.37 25.66 17.64
CA PHE A 422 -17.65 26.93 16.99
C PHE A 422 -17.35 28.12 17.90
N SER A 423 -16.38 28.95 17.53
CA SER A 423 -16.09 30.24 18.18
C SER A 423 -16.69 31.37 17.35
N ALA A 424 -17.77 31.96 17.87
CA ALA A 424 -18.52 33.01 17.17
C ALA A 424 -17.76 34.34 17.07
N THR A 425 -16.88 34.64 18.04
CA THR A 425 -16.11 35.89 18.11
C THR A 425 -15.20 36.09 16.89
N ASN A 426 -14.65 35.00 16.34
CA ASN A 426 -13.67 35.02 15.27
C ASN A 426 -14.15 34.31 13.98
N CYS A 427 -15.41 33.85 13.92
CA CYS A 427 -15.91 32.97 12.86
C CYS A 427 -15.01 31.71 12.69
N GLU A 428 -14.69 31.06 13.80
CA GLU A 428 -13.71 29.97 13.89
C GLU A 428 -14.39 28.61 14.06
N LEU A 429 -14.12 27.70 13.12
CA LEU A 429 -14.51 26.29 13.18
C LEU A 429 -13.29 25.45 13.60
N THR A 430 -13.39 24.75 14.72
CA THR A 430 -12.43 23.69 15.09
C THR A 430 -13.04 22.34 14.75
N LEU A 431 -12.33 21.56 13.93
CA LEU A 431 -12.66 20.17 13.61
C LEU A 431 -11.67 19.24 14.29
N SER A 432 -12.16 18.28 15.07
CA SER A 432 -11.36 17.29 15.80
C SER A 432 -12.00 15.90 15.68
N PHE A 433 -11.42 15.01 14.88
CA PHE A 433 -11.95 13.67 14.63
C PHE A 433 -10.87 12.67 14.19
N LEU A 434 -11.22 11.37 14.12
CA LEU A 434 -10.36 10.35 13.51
C LEU A 434 -10.78 10.13 12.05
N GLY A 435 -9.87 10.40 11.11
CA GLY A 435 -10.11 10.18 9.68
C GLY A 435 -9.64 8.80 9.20
N LYS A 436 -9.50 8.62 7.88
CA LYS A 436 -8.93 7.41 7.25
C LYS A 436 -7.71 6.90 8.04
N ASP A 437 -7.62 5.59 8.21
CA ASP A 437 -6.56 4.89 8.94
C ASP A 437 -6.49 5.21 10.46
N SER A 438 -7.58 5.76 11.03
CA SER A 438 -7.64 6.32 12.38
C SER A 438 -6.58 7.41 12.64
N MET A 439 -6.15 8.10 11.58
CA MET A 439 -5.27 9.26 11.72
C MET A 439 -6.08 10.42 12.32
N PRO A 440 -5.63 11.05 13.42
CA PRO A 440 -6.29 12.22 13.94
C PRO A 440 -6.27 13.34 12.89
N TYR A 441 -7.38 14.08 12.83
CA TYR A 441 -7.49 15.37 12.17
C TYR A 441 -7.82 16.39 13.25
N ASN A 442 -6.93 17.34 13.52
CA ASN A 442 -7.20 18.45 14.44
C ASN A 442 -6.80 19.79 13.82
N ASN A 443 -7.79 20.60 13.47
CA ASN A 443 -7.57 21.84 12.73
C ASN A 443 -8.60 22.92 13.11
N THR A 444 -8.12 24.07 13.58
CA THR A 444 -8.92 25.29 13.75
C THR A 444 -8.80 26.16 12.50
N ILE A 445 -9.94 26.59 11.98
CA ILE A 445 -10.09 27.21 10.67
C ILE A 445 -10.87 28.51 10.86
N GLN A 446 -10.21 29.64 10.60
CA GLN A 446 -10.85 30.96 10.55
C GLN A 446 -11.63 31.09 9.24
N LEU A 447 -12.95 30.89 9.29
CA LEU A 447 -13.78 30.89 8.09
C LEU A 447 -13.98 32.30 7.51
N ALA A 448 -13.83 33.36 8.32
CA ALA A 448 -13.83 34.75 7.86
C ALA A 448 -12.76 35.05 6.77
N VAL A 449 -11.66 34.28 6.71
CA VAL A 449 -10.63 34.43 5.66
C VAL A 449 -11.18 34.12 4.25
N TYR A 450 -12.28 33.37 4.15
CA TYR A 450 -12.99 33.09 2.90
C TYR A 450 -14.15 34.07 2.64
N GLY A 451 -14.22 35.19 3.37
CA GLY A 451 -15.24 36.23 3.25
C GLY A 451 -16.65 35.74 3.56
N THR A 452 -17.64 36.38 2.95
CA THR A 452 -19.08 36.11 3.15
C THR A 452 -19.46 34.65 2.90
N VAL A 453 -18.78 33.95 1.99
CA VAL A 453 -18.99 32.52 1.72
C VAL A 453 -18.57 31.67 2.92
N GLY A 454 -17.43 31.99 3.54
CA GLY A 454 -16.96 31.30 4.74
C GLY A 454 -17.85 31.56 5.95
N GLU A 455 -18.31 32.80 6.12
CA GLU A 455 -19.29 33.16 7.16
C GLU A 455 -20.62 32.43 6.98
N GLN A 456 -21.13 32.30 5.74
CA GLN A 456 -22.33 31.51 5.47
C GLN A 456 -22.12 30.02 5.77
N VAL A 457 -20.95 29.46 5.45
CA VAL A 457 -20.59 28.07 5.80
C VAL A 457 -20.51 27.87 7.32
N PHE A 458 -19.91 28.81 8.06
CA PHE A 458 -19.89 28.78 9.54
C PHE A 458 -21.32 28.77 10.11
N ASN A 459 -22.17 29.68 9.64
CA ASN A 459 -23.56 29.78 10.07
C ASN A 459 -24.37 28.52 9.72
N ASN A 460 -24.18 27.97 8.51
CA ASN A 460 -24.80 26.72 8.08
C ASN A 460 -24.40 25.56 9.00
N LEU A 461 -23.10 25.28 9.15
CA LEU A 461 -22.59 24.20 10.01
C LEU A 461 -23.06 24.34 11.46
N LYS A 462 -23.01 25.56 12.03
CA LYS A 462 -23.53 25.84 13.37
C LYS A 462 -25.03 25.58 13.48
N SER A 463 -25.81 25.93 12.45
CA SER A 463 -27.25 25.65 12.41
C SER A 463 -27.57 24.16 12.27
N PHE A 464 -26.73 23.40 11.56
CA PHE A 464 -26.89 21.96 11.38
C PHE A 464 -26.62 21.16 12.66
N CYS A 465 -25.82 21.71 13.58
CA CYS A 465 -25.60 21.15 14.92
C CYS A 465 -26.64 21.62 15.96
N ALA A 466 -27.51 22.58 15.63
CA ALA A 466 -28.45 23.13 16.60
C ALA A 466 -29.53 22.11 16.98
N LYS A 467 -29.79 21.94 18.28
CA LYS A 467 -30.77 20.99 18.84
C LYS A 467 -30.47 19.52 18.50
N LYS A 468 -29.19 19.17 18.31
CA LYS A 468 -28.74 17.79 18.11
C LYS A 468 -27.85 17.32 19.25
N GLU A 469 -27.88 16.01 19.48
CA GLU A 469 -26.99 15.32 20.41
C GLU A 469 -25.58 15.13 19.81
N PRO A 470 -24.52 14.98 20.64
CA PRO A 470 -23.13 14.91 20.14
C PRO A 470 -22.87 13.81 19.09
N HIS A 471 -23.58 12.68 19.21
CA HIS A 471 -23.44 11.51 18.33
C HIS A 471 -24.25 11.61 17.02
N GLN A 472 -25.03 12.67 16.81
CA GLN A 472 -25.84 12.81 15.59
C GLN A 472 -25.06 13.47 14.46
N ASP A 473 -25.37 13.09 13.22
CA ASP A 473 -24.69 13.63 12.04
C ASP A 473 -25.01 15.10 11.81
N ILE A 474 -23.99 15.89 11.49
CA ILE A 474 -24.12 17.26 11.01
C ILE A 474 -24.93 17.25 9.70
N PHE A 475 -24.52 16.40 8.75
CA PHE A 475 -25.11 16.28 7.41
C PHE A 475 -26.20 15.20 7.30
N HIS A 476 -27.09 15.14 8.30
CA HIS A 476 -28.17 14.13 8.43
C HIS A 476 -29.15 13.94 7.26
N GLU A 477 -29.18 14.82 6.25
CA GLU A 477 -29.99 14.63 5.03
C GLU A 477 -29.15 14.20 3.81
N LEU A 478 -27.82 14.09 3.93
CA LEU A 478 -26.91 13.93 2.79
C LEU A 478 -26.10 12.63 2.86
N SER A 479 -26.42 11.67 2.00
CA SER A 479 -25.53 10.53 1.75
C SER A 479 -24.41 10.85 0.73
N VAL A 480 -23.33 10.07 0.78
CA VAL A 480 -22.25 10.14 -0.22
C VAL A 480 -22.74 9.82 -1.63
N THR A 481 -23.69 8.89 -1.75
CA THR A 481 -24.32 8.50 -3.02
C THR A 481 -25.05 9.68 -3.67
N GLU A 482 -25.80 10.45 -2.90
CA GLU A 482 -26.51 11.64 -3.38
C GLU A 482 -25.56 12.78 -3.74
N LEU A 483 -24.50 12.97 -2.95
CA LEU A 483 -23.44 13.92 -3.27
C LEU A 483 -22.78 13.59 -4.62
N ASN A 484 -22.34 12.34 -4.81
CA ASN A 484 -21.71 11.90 -6.06
C ASN A 484 -22.67 11.92 -7.25
N LYS A 485 -23.97 11.64 -7.04
CA LYS A 485 -25.02 11.78 -8.05
C LYS A 485 -25.19 13.22 -8.51
N HIS A 486 -25.19 14.19 -7.57
CA HIS A 486 -25.22 15.62 -7.93
C HIS A 486 -23.96 16.03 -8.70
N LEU A 487 -22.77 15.66 -8.19
CA LEU A 487 -21.49 15.93 -8.85
C LEU A 487 -21.45 15.38 -10.29
N SER A 488 -21.91 14.14 -10.50
CA SER A 488 -22.00 13.52 -11.83
C SER A 488 -22.97 14.25 -12.77
N SER A 489 -23.99 14.94 -12.24
CA SER A 489 -24.89 15.78 -13.06
C SER A 489 -24.24 17.10 -13.49
N LEU A 490 -23.29 17.62 -12.70
CA LEU A 490 -22.51 18.82 -13.04
C LEU A 490 -21.37 18.53 -14.05
N MET A 491 -20.76 17.34 -13.96
CA MET A 491 -19.78 16.82 -14.92
C MET A 491 -19.82 15.29 -14.95
N PRO A 492 -20.05 14.63 -16.10
CA PRO A 492 -20.10 13.18 -16.19
C PRO A 492 -18.83 12.50 -15.64
N GLY A 493 -19.03 11.56 -14.70
CA GLY A 493 -17.96 10.83 -14.03
C GLY A 493 -17.23 11.61 -12.92
N LEU A 494 -17.77 12.75 -12.47
CA LEU A 494 -17.25 13.49 -11.32
C LEU A 494 -17.71 12.86 -9.99
N SER A 495 -16.77 12.69 -9.07
CA SER A 495 -17.03 12.30 -7.68
C SER A 495 -16.21 13.15 -6.72
N ALA A 496 -16.55 13.12 -5.44
CA ALA A 496 -15.85 13.87 -4.40
C ALA A 496 -14.34 13.55 -4.33
N LYS A 497 -13.93 12.32 -4.70
CA LYS A 497 -12.53 11.89 -4.76
C LYS A 497 -11.70 12.75 -5.75
N VAL A 498 -12.30 13.22 -6.84
CA VAL A 498 -11.62 13.98 -7.92
C VAL A 498 -11.12 15.36 -7.45
N PHE A 499 -11.82 16.01 -6.51
CA PHE A 499 -11.42 17.33 -5.98
C PHE A 499 -10.05 17.31 -5.32
N ARG A 500 -9.71 16.23 -4.60
CA ARG A 500 -8.40 16.09 -3.95
C ARG A 500 -7.28 15.95 -4.98
N THR A 501 -7.50 15.18 -6.05
CA THR A 501 -6.57 15.08 -7.18
C THR A 501 -6.40 16.43 -7.88
N PHE A 502 -7.51 17.11 -8.19
CA PHE A 502 -7.52 18.42 -8.84
C PHE A 502 -6.77 19.48 -8.02
N ASN A 503 -7.12 19.67 -6.75
CA ASN A 503 -6.49 20.69 -5.91
C ASN A 503 -5.00 20.38 -5.66
N ALA A 504 -4.63 19.12 -5.45
CA ALA A 504 -3.22 18.73 -5.34
C ALA A 504 -2.42 19.04 -6.62
N SER A 505 -2.93 18.65 -7.79
CA SER A 505 -2.27 18.91 -9.08
C SER A 505 -2.18 20.40 -9.42
N VAL A 506 -3.26 21.17 -9.21
CA VAL A 506 -3.28 22.61 -9.51
C VAL A 506 -2.45 23.42 -8.51
N THR A 507 -2.38 23.02 -7.22
CA THR A 507 -1.42 23.62 -6.29
C THR A 507 0.01 23.34 -6.73
N LEU A 508 0.36 22.13 -7.16
CA LEU A 508 1.71 21.86 -7.67
C LEU A 508 2.03 22.71 -8.91
N GLU A 509 1.11 22.75 -9.90
CA GLU A 509 1.26 23.56 -11.11
C GLU A 509 1.51 25.05 -10.81
N LYS A 510 0.83 25.62 -9.81
CA LYS A 510 0.99 27.02 -9.38
C LYS A 510 2.26 27.28 -8.57
N GLU A 511 2.67 26.33 -7.75
CA GLU A 511 3.77 26.46 -6.79
C GLU A 511 5.13 26.02 -7.35
N LEU A 512 5.13 25.27 -8.47
CA LEU A 512 6.35 25.01 -9.22
C LEU A 512 6.94 26.35 -9.69
N PRO A 513 8.21 26.64 -9.37
CA PRO A 513 8.84 27.87 -9.84
C PRO A 513 8.90 27.85 -11.37
N ARG A 514 8.80 29.03 -11.98
CA ARG A 514 9.22 29.21 -13.38
C ARG A 514 10.73 29.00 -13.44
N VAL A 515 11.15 27.76 -13.69
CA VAL A 515 12.55 27.33 -13.67
C VAL A 515 13.37 28.21 -14.62
N LEU A 516 14.34 28.94 -14.08
CA LEU A 516 15.19 29.81 -14.89
C LEU A 516 16.29 28.97 -15.58
N PRO A 517 16.61 29.26 -16.86
CA PRO A 517 17.75 28.63 -17.52
C PRO A 517 19.06 29.02 -16.82
N GLY A 518 19.74 28.06 -16.22
CA GLY A 518 21.03 28.26 -15.53
C GLY A 518 21.14 27.61 -14.14
N ASP A 519 20.01 27.41 -13.44
CA ASP A 519 20.02 26.90 -12.07
C ASP A 519 20.59 25.46 -11.96
N ASP A 520 21.36 25.21 -10.89
CA ASP A 520 21.88 23.88 -10.58
C ASP A 520 20.76 22.87 -10.26
N VAL A 521 21.03 21.58 -10.55
CA VAL A 521 20.04 20.49 -10.36
C VAL A 521 19.65 20.34 -8.89
N ALA A 522 20.55 20.54 -7.93
CA ALA A 522 20.24 20.47 -6.51
C ALA A 522 19.28 21.60 -6.07
N VAL A 523 19.46 22.82 -6.60
CA VAL A 523 18.57 23.97 -6.33
C VAL A 523 17.15 23.65 -6.84
N LYS A 524 17.04 23.15 -8.08
CA LYS A 524 15.75 22.73 -8.67
C LYS A 524 15.05 21.64 -7.84
N ILE A 525 15.80 20.69 -7.29
CA ILE A 525 15.26 19.64 -6.40
C ILE A 525 14.75 20.24 -5.09
N VAL A 526 15.45 21.23 -4.50
CA VAL A 526 14.97 21.91 -3.28
C VAL A 526 13.66 22.65 -3.57
N SER A 527 13.61 23.50 -4.60
CA SER A 527 12.40 24.25 -4.95
C SER A 527 11.22 23.35 -5.33
N TYR A 528 11.46 22.23 -6.04
CA TYR A 528 10.44 21.21 -6.29
C TYR A 528 9.89 20.60 -4.99
N ASN A 529 10.78 20.28 -4.04
CA ASN A 529 10.37 19.73 -2.76
C ASN A 529 9.59 20.74 -1.91
N ASP A 530 9.93 22.03 -1.98
CA ASP A 530 9.21 23.10 -1.27
C ASP A 530 7.80 23.29 -1.85
N ALA A 531 7.66 23.31 -3.19
CA ALA A 531 6.36 23.29 -3.85
C ALA A 531 5.53 22.05 -3.45
N ASN A 532 6.15 20.86 -3.47
CA ASN A 532 5.51 19.62 -3.06
C ASN A 532 5.13 19.57 -1.56
N ARG A 533 5.84 20.28 -0.67
CA ARG A 533 5.42 20.43 0.74
C ARG A 533 4.09 21.15 0.86
N LYS A 534 3.81 22.16 0.02
CA LYS A 534 2.50 22.84 -0.01
C LYS A 534 1.39 21.91 -0.50
N VAL A 535 1.68 21.03 -1.46
CA VAL A 535 0.73 20.00 -1.94
C VAL A 535 0.31 19.02 -0.84
N ARG A 536 1.18 18.74 0.14
CA ARG A 536 0.86 17.83 1.26
C ARG A 536 -0.34 18.26 2.10
N PHE A 537 -0.71 19.54 2.07
CA PHE A 537 -1.95 20.05 2.67
C PHE A 537 -3.21 19.36 2.11
N TRP A 538 -3.22 19.04 0.82
CA TRP A 538 -4.36 18.40 0.15
C TRP A 538 -4.39 16.87 0.33
N THR A 539 -3.23 16.25 0.56
CA THR A 539 -3.09 14.78 0.57
C THR A 539 -3.11 14.16 1.96
N LYS A 540 -2.63 14.85 3.00
CA LYS A 540 -2.65 14.37 4.38
C LYS A 540 -3.81 14.93 5.20
N ASN A 541 -4.37 14.10 6.08
CA ASN A 541 -5.12 14.60 7.24
C ASN A 541 -4.12 15.33 8.17
N ARG A 542 -4.55 16.42 8.82
CA ARG A 542 -3.70 17.29 9.66
C ARG A 542 -3.54 16.78 11.09
#